data_AF-A0A9D9RM80-F1
#
_entry.id   AF-A0A9D9RM80-F1
#
_cell.length_a   1.000
_cell.length_b   1.000
_cell.length_c   1.000
_cell.angle_alpha   90.00
_cell.angle_beta   90.00
_cell.angle_gamma   90.00
#
_symmetry.space_group_name_H-M   'P 1'
#
loop_
_entity.id
_entity.type
_entity.pdbx_description
1 polymer ?
#
loop_
_entity_poly.entity_id
_entity_poly.type
_entity_poly.pdbx_seq_one_letter_code
_entity_poly.pdbx_strand_id
1 'polypeptide(L)'
;MADVLKKFINADVLVLATLVYFYGICAQMKTFIDRTYPIWQHLGEKEVYYIVSAGLDENIIKRSLGDLDGFVEHFDKYEIMGRIYATDVMDAGKVFGTPVMDMTYQMRYNV
;
A
#
# COMPACT_ATOMS: atom_id res chain seq x y z
N MET A 1 -2.21 11.86 15.67
CA MET A 1 -1.02 11.37 14.92
C MET A 1 -0.08 10.55 15.80
N ALA A 2 0.28 11.02 16.99
CA ALA A 2 1.14 10.24 17.90
C ALA A 2 0.65 8.79 18.09
N ASP A 3 -0.66 8.58 18.24
CA ASP A 3 -1.23 7.24 18.37
C ASP A 3 -1.12 6.39 17.09
N VAL A 4 -1.17 7.02 15.92
CA VAL A 4 -0.96 6.33 14.63
C VAL A 4 0.48 5.89 14.50
N LEU A 5 1.44 6.73 14.88
CA LEU A 5 2.87 6.38 14.86
C LEU A 5 3.18 5.27 15.86
N LYS A 6 2.59 5.31 17.06
CA LYS A 6 2.73 4.21 18.03
C LYS A 6 2.19 2.89 17.48
N LYS A 7 1.00 2.92 16.86
CA LYS A 7 0.43 1.73 16.20
C LYS A 7 1.30 1.23 15.06
N PHE A 8 1.85 2.14 14.25
CA PHE A 8 2.76 1.81 13.15
C PHE A 8 4.04 1.14 13.65
N ILE A 9 4.70 1.70 14.67
CA ILE A 9 5.93 1.15 15.25
C ILE A 9 5.69 -0.27 15.76
N ASN A 10 4.57 -0.49 16.45
CA ASN A 10 4.22 -1.77 17.07
C ASN A 10 3.61 -2.80 16.09
N ALA A 11 3.34 -2.44 14.84
CA ALA A 11 2.78 -3.37 13.88
C ALA A 11 3.87 -4.28 13.32
N ASP A 12 3.65 -5.58 13.22
CA ASP A 12 4.57 -6.49 12.51
C ASP A 12 4.22 -6.57 11.02
N VAL A 13 2.95 -6.35 10.69
CA VAL A 13 2.42 -6.40 9.32
C VAL A 13 1.84 -5.04 8.92
N LEU A 14 2.18 -4.57 7.72
CA LEU A 14 1.70 -3.31 7.16
C LEU A 14 1.00 -3.54 5.81
N VAL A 15 -0.27 -3.16 5.72
CA VAL A 15 -1.03 -3.18 4.47
C VAL A 15 -1.15 -1.75 3.93
N LEU A 16 -0.49 -1.47 2.81
CA LEU A 16 -0.56 -0.18 2.11
C LEU A 16 -1.60 -0.26 0.99
N ALA A 17 -2.77 0.33 1.25
CA ALA A 17 -3.86 0.38 0.28
C ALA A 17 -4.01 1.79 -0.31
N THR A 18 -3.91 1.94 -1.63
CA THR A 18 -3.96 3.24 -2.29
C THR A 18 -4.60 3.21 -3.68
N LEU A 19 -5.18 4.35 -4.06
CA LEU A 19 -5.64 4.62 -5.42
C LEU A 19 -4.52 5.31 -6.19
N VAL A 20 -4.42 5.05 -7.49
CA VAL A 20 -3.50 5.77 -8.39
C VAL A 20 -4.21 6.92 -9.06
N TYR A 21 -3.70 8.13 -8.83
CA TYR A 21 -4.13 9.34 -9.51
C TYR A 21 -2.96 9.98 -10.22
N PHE A 22 -3.11 10.26 -11.52
CA PHE A 22 -2.07 10.86 -12.35
C PHE A 22 -0.68 10.18 -12.19
N TYR A 23 -0.66 8.84 -12.22
CA TYR A 23 0.55 8.01 -12.09
C TYR A 23 1.24 8.03 -10.71
N GLY A 24 0.66 8.68 -9.70
CA GLY A 24 1.15 8.69 -8.32
C GLY A 24 0.16 8.08 -7.33
N ILE A 25 0.63 7.77 -6.13
CA ILE A 25 -0.24 7.37 -5.02
C ILE A 25 -1.17 8.52 -4.60
N CYS A 26 -2.31 8.21 -4.00
CA CYS A 26 -3.21 9.24 -3.53
C CYS A 26 -2.57 10.11 -2.43
N ALA A 27 -2.99 11.38 -2.34
CA ALA A 27 -2.44 12.34 -1.39
C ALA A 27 -2.56 11.90 0.08
N GLN A 28 -3.60 11.12 0.42
CA GLN A 28 -3.77 10.58 1.77
C GLN A 28 -2.66 9.57 2.11
N MET A 29 -2.30 8.68 1.19
CA MET A 29 -1.19 7.75 1.37
C MET A 29 0.14 8.51 1.51
N LYS A 30 0.40 9.48 0.63
CA LYS A 30 1.62 10.29 0.71
C LYS A 30 1.70 11.10 2.01
N THR A 31 0.58 11.62 2.49
CA THR A 31 0.48 12.30 3.79
C THR A 31 0.81 11.34 4.94
N PHE A 32 0.35 10.09 4.90
CA PHE A 32 0.72 9.09 5.92
C PHE A 32 2.23 8.86 5.92
N ILE A 33 2.82 8.59 4.76
CA ILE A 33 4.26 8.39 4.57
C ILE A 33 5.06 9.60 5.10
N ASP A 34 4.71 10.81 4.69
CA ASP A 34 5.46 12.01 5.11
C ASP A 34 5.39 12.25 6.62
N ARG A 35 4.32 11.79 7.27
CA ARG A 35 4.15 11.90 8.72
C ARG A 35 4.91 10.83 9.51
N THR A 36 5.46 9.80 8.88
CA THR A 36 6.42 8.88 9.53
C THR A 36 7.85 9.42 9.50
N TYR A 37 8.14 10.45 8.69
CA TYR A 37 9.49 11.02 8.60
C TYR A 37 10.12 11.41 9.94
N PRO A 38 9.41 11.96 10.95
CA PRO A 38 9.99 12.24 12.27
C PRO A 38 10.56 11.01 13.00
N ILE A 39 10.15 9.80 12.61
CA ILE A 39 10.61 8.52 13.17
C ILE A 39 11.34 7.68 12.12
N TRP A 40 11.91 8.29 11.07
CA TRP A 40 12.50 7.55 9.93
C TRP A 40 13.62 6.56 10.31
N GLN A 41 14.27 6.75 11.46
CA GLN A 41 15.30 5.84 12.00
C GLN A 41 14.73 4.70 12.85
N HIS A 42 13.41 4.64 13.01
CA HIS A 42 12.70 3.74 13.92
C HIS A 42 11.44 3.18 13.25
N LEU A 43 11.52 2.86 11.95
CA LEU A 43 10.40 2.29 11.21
C LEU A 43 10.22 0.79 11.48
N GLY A 44 11.23 0.13 12.05
CA GLY A 44 11.16 -1.24 12.54
C GLY A 44 11.16 -2.28 11.42
N GLU A 45 10.97 -3.53 11.82
CA GLU A 45 10.80 -4.66 10.89
C GLU A 45 9.34 -4.82 10.50
N LYS A 46 9.04 -5.06 9.22
CA LYS A 46 7.65 -5.22 8.73
C LYS A 46 7.53 -6.26 7.61
N GLU A 47 6.49 -7.08 7.68
CA GLU A 47 5.91 -7.73 6.50
C GLU A 47 4.95 -6.75 5.81
N VAL A 48 5.03 -6.65 4.48
CA VAL A 48 4.33 -5.59 3.75
C VAL A 48 3.48 -6.16 2.62
N TYR A 49 2.23 -5.68 2.55
CA TYR A 49 1.28 -6.00 1.50
C TYR A 49 0.81 -4.73 0.79
N TYR A 50 0.71 -4.78 -0.53
CA TYR A 50 0.15 -3.68 -1.33
C TYR A 50 -1.21 -4.03 -1.89
N ILE A 51 -2.15 -3.08 -1.78
CA ILE A 51 -3.43 -3.12 -2.48
C ILE A 51 -3.56 -1.82 -3.27
N VAL A 52 -3.31 -1.89 -4.57
CA VAL A 52 -3.32 -0.71 -5.43
C VAL A 52 -4.47 -0.80 -6.41
N SER A 53 -5.24 0.26 -6.54
CA SER A 53 -6.35 0.34 -7.49
C SER A 53 -6.16 1.49 -8.46
N ALA A 54 -6.57 1.29 -9.70
CA ALA A 54 -6.35 2.23 -10.78
C ALA A 54 -7.45 2.16 -11.83
N GLY A 55 -7.81 3.32 -12.41
CA GLY A 55 -8.84 3.39 -13.44
C GLY A 55 -8.38 2.89 -14.82
N LEU A 56 -7.09 2.63 -15.01
CA LEU A 56 -6.46 2.17 -16.25
C LEU A 56 -5.61 0.92 -15.97
N ASP A 57 -4.81 0.52 -16.95
CA ASP A 57 -3.95 -0.66 -16.91
C ASP A 57 -2.80 -0.58 -15.88
N GLU A 58 -2.10 -1.70 -15.69
CA GLU A 58 -1.05 -1.86 -14.68
C GLU A 58 0.16 -0.91 -14.88
N ASN A 59 0.39 -0.37 -16.07
CA ASN A 59 1.52 0.54 -16.32
C ASN A 59 1.39 1.82 -15.48
N ILE A 60 0.17 2.27 -15.21
CA ILE A 60 -0.03 3.45 -14.36
C ILE A 60 0.28 3.14 -12.89
N ILE A 61 0.03 1.91 -12.45
CA ILE A 61 0.39 1.42 -11.12
C ILE A 61 1.91 1.35 -11.00
N LYS A 62 2.60 0.76 -11.98
CA LYS A 62 4.08 0.62 -11.96
C LYS A 62 4.81 1.94 -11.74
N ARG A 63 4.28 3.05 -12.28
CA ARG A 63 4.84 4.39 -12.06
C ARG A 63 4.67 4.89 -10.63
N SER A 64 3.57 4.53 -9.96
CA SER A 64 3.31 4.92 -8.58
C SER A 64 4.07 4.09 -7.54
N LEU A 65 4.58 2.91 -7.92
CA LEU A 65 5.26 2.01 -6.99
C LEU A 65 6.53 2.63 -6.40
N GLY A 66 7.18 3.55 -7.10
CA GLY A 66 8.37 4.24 -6.57
C GLY A 66 8.12 4.95 -5.24
N ASP A 67 6.92 5.50 -5.03
CA ASP A 67 6.56 6.12 -3.75
C ASP A 67 6.39 5.09 -2.62
N LEU A 68 5.82 3.91 -2.93
CA LEU A 68 5.57 2.85 -1.95
C LEU A 68 6.84 2.07 -1.63
N ASP A 69 7.53 1.58 -2.67
CA ASP A 69 8.78 0.84 -2.53
C ASP A 69 9.85 1.72 -1.90
N GLY A 70 9.98 2.98 -2.33
CA GLY A 70 10.91 3.92 -1.73
C GLY A 70 10.62 4.20 -0.26
N PHE A 71 9.36 4.17 0.18
CA PHE A 71 9.02 4.26 1.61
C PHE A 71 9.43 3.01 2.38
N VAL A 72 9.12 1.82 1.85
CA VAL A 72 9.36 0.54 2.52
C VAL A 72 10.86 0.20 2.59
N GLU A 73 11.66 0.63 1.62
CA GLU A 73 13.12 0.50 1.60
C GLU A 73 13.82 1.15 2.81
N HIS A 74 13.14 2.03 3.53
CA HIS A 74 13.67 2.69 4.74
C HIS A 74 13.34 1.94 6.04
N PHE A 75 12.66 0.80 5.97
CA PHE A 75 12.40 -0.04 7.15
C PHE A 75 13.67 -0.78 7.55
N ASP A 76 13.82 -1.09 8.85
CA ASP A 76 15.02 -1.77 9.37
C ASP A 76 15.19 -3.15 8.71
N LYS A 77 14.06 -3.81 8.44
CA LYS A 77 13.94 -5.01 7.62
C LYS A 77 12.53 -5.06 7.03
N TYR A 78 12.41 -5.49 5.79
CA TYR A 78 11.10 -5.68 5.18
C TYR A 78 11.04 -6.91 4.29
N GLU A 79 9.84 -7.46 4.15
CA GLU A 79 9.51 -8.46 3.14
C GLU A 79 8.20 -8.09 2.46
N ILE A 80 8.19 -8.05 1.12
CA ILE A 80 6.96 -7.83 0.36
C ILE A 80 6.24 -9.18 0.23
N MET A 81 5.22 -9.37 1.04
CA MET A 81 4.49 -10.64 1.12
C MET A 81 3.43 -10.81 0.03
N GLY A 82 2.97 -9.70 -0.57
CA GLY A 82 1.98 -9.75 -1.64
C GLY A 82 1.66 -8.39 -2.24
N ARG A 83 1.28 -8.40 -3.51
CA ARG A 83 0.83 -7.21 -4.24
C ARG A 83 -0.44 -7.54 -5.00
N ILE A 84 -1.49 -6.75 -4.79
CA ILE A 84 -2.76 -6.86 -5.48
C ILE A 84 -3.00 -5.57 -6.26
N TYR A 85 -3.24 -5.72 -7.56
CA TYR A 85 -3.51 -4.61 -8.48
C TYR A 85 -4.91 -4.76 -9.06
N ALA A 86 -5.82 -3.85 -8.66
CA ALA A 86 -7.12 -3.69 -9.29
C ALA A 86 -6.99 -2.67 -10.43
N THR A 87 -6.81 -3.14 -11.67
CA THR A 87 -6.74 -2.30 -12.87
C THR A 87 -8.11 -2.14 -13.52
N ASP A 88 -8.25 -1.15 -14.40
CA ASP A 88 -9.47 -0.91 -15.18
C ASP A 88 -10.75 -0.66 -14.35
N VAL A 89 -10.61 -0.25 -13.08
CA VAL A 89 -11.71 -0.05 -12.12
C VAL A 89 -12.04 1.44 -11.92
N MET A 90 -12.38 2.13 -13.01
CA MET A 90 -12.72 3.56 -12.96
C MET A 90 -14.05 3.85 -12.26
N ASP A 91 -15.06 3.01 -12.49
CA ASP A 91 -16.42 3.22 -11.99
C ASP A 91 -16.62 2.59 -10.61
N ALA A 92 -17.46 3.24 -9.79
CA ALA A 92 -17.83 2.72 -8.49
C ALA A 92 -18.43 1.30 -8.61
N GLY A 93 -17.90 0.38 -7.82
CA GLY A 93 -18.34 -1.00 -7.80
C GLY A 93 -17.85 -1.87 -8.96
N LYS A 94 -17.10 -1.34 -9.92
CA LYS A 94 -16.55 -2.11 -11.04
C LYS A 94 -15.58 -3.22 -10.60
N VAL A 95 -14.98 -3.07 -9.43
CA VAL A 95 -14.13 -4.11 -8.82
C VAL A 95 -14.93 -5.34 -8.37
N PHE A 96 -16.24 -5.21 -8.11
CA PHE A 96 -17.07 -6.33 -7.66
C PHE A 96 -17.24 -7.36 -8.79
N GLY A 97 -17.09 -8.65 -8.43
CA GLY A 97 -17.13 -9.75 -9.39
C GLY A 97 -15.84 -9.96 -10.18
N THR A 98 -14.81 -9.14 -9.95
CA THR A 98 -13.47 -9.40 -10.50
C THR A 98 -12.72 -10.43 -9.65
N PRO A 99 -11.78 -11.20 -10.24
CA PRO A 99 -10.94 -12.13 -9.48
C PRO A 99 -10.12 -11.46 -8.37
N VAL A 100 -9.90 -10.15 -8.48
CA VAL A 100 -9.18 -9.36 -7.48
C VAL A 100 -9.86 -9.40 -6.12
N MET A 101 -11.19 -9.49 -6.07
CA MET A 101 -11.93 -9.61 -4.81
C MET A 101 -11.59 -10.92 -4.09
N ASP A 102 -11.56 -12.02 -4.82
CA ASP A 102 -11.22 -13.34 -4.28
C ASP A 102 -9.75 -13.41 -3.88
N MET A 103 -8.84 -12.89 -4.72
CA MET A 103 -7.41 -12.79 -4.38
C MET A 103 -7.19 -11.99 -3.10
N THR A 104 -7.87 -10.85 -2.95
CA THR A 104 -7.79 -10.02 -1.74
C THR A 104 -8.32 -10.75 -0.52
N TYR A 105 -9.45 -11.46 -0.69
CA TYR A 105 -10.01 -12.29 0.38
C TYR A 105 -9.06 -13.41 0.81
N GLN A 106 -8.39 -14.06 -0.15
CA GLN A 106 -7.42 -15.10 0.16
C GLN A 106 -6.16 -14.55 0.83
N MET A 107 -5.67 -13.39 0.39
CA MET A 107 -4.50 -12.74 0.97
C MET A 107 -4.69 -12.42 2.46
N ARG A 108 -5.93 -12.15 2.90
CA ARG A 108 -6.26 -11.96 4.32
C ARG A 108 -5.86 -13.14 5.21
N TYR A 109 -5.87 -14.38 4.71
CA TYR A 109 -5.50 -15.55 5.51
C TYR A 109 -3.99 -15.64 5.79
N ASN A 110 -3.20 -14.79 5.14
CA ASN A 110 -1.76 -14.69 5.33
C ASN A 110 -1.36 -13.45 6.17
N VAL A 111 -2.32 -12.66 6.66
CA VAL A 111 -2.13 -11.43 7.45
C VAL A 111 -2.49 -11.66 8.91
#